data_AF-A0AAN7JL18-F1
#
_entry.id   AF-A0AAN7JL18-F1
#
_cell.length_a   1.000
_cell.length_b   1.000
_cell.length_c   1.000
_cell.angle_alpha   90.00
_cell.angle_beta   90.00
_cell.angle_gamma   90.00
#
_symmetry.space_group_name_H-M   'P 1'
#
loop_
_entity.id
_entity.type
_entity.pdbx_description
1 polymer ?
#
loop_
_entity_poly.entity_id
_entity_poly.type
_entity_poly.pdbx_seq_one_letter_code
_entity_poly.pdbx_strand_id
1 'polypeptide(L)'
;MIMSITKIICKLTSTRPAVDLSGGHLNRDLLLNTRLPREKVVVILGSTGTGKSKLSVDIASRFPAEIINSDKMQFYRDLDVVTNKISEAEKCGIPHHLMGMVDPDEDFTPEKFCEVATLAIGSIRARGQLPIIAGGSNSYIEALIPSYDKYYYQLRPVYDFCFLWVDVDMPVLHKFVSDRVDLMVKKGLVDEVREMFDPNADYSRGVRRAIGVPELDLYFRTEKYLSRSARGQVLAEAIKEIKNNTCKLACRQLEKIHRLRDAKGWKLHRLDATEVFRKRGEEADRAWEELVAGIGAEIVAEFLYNHHALLGGGGLTYDDHPLSGIRFPRTTIETGVAALIR
;
A
#
# COMPACT_ATOMS: atom_id res chain seq x y z
N MET A 1 -53.62 -33.53 40.50
CA MET A 1 -52.69 -32.64 39.76
C MET A 1 -52.65 -31.32 40.52
N ILE A 2 -51.83 -31.20 41.57
CA ILE A 2 -50.48 -30.57 41.52
C ILE A 2 -50.61 -29.16 40.91
N MET A 3 -50.82 -28.13 41.76
CA MET A 3 -49.83 -27.09 42.16
C MET A 3 -49.32 -26.26 40.97
N SER A 4 -49.15 -24.93 40.97
CA SER A 4 -49.28 -23.82 41.92
C SER A 4 -48.91 -22.56 41.11
N ILE A 5 -49.47 -21.39 41.47
CA ILE A 5 -48.76 -20.10 41.68
C ILE A 5 -47.85 -19.63 40.51
N THR A 6 -48.05 -18.50 39.81
CA THR A 6 -47.95 -17.12 40.33
C THR A 6 -48.31 -16.13 39.22
N LYS A 7 -49.20 -15.16 39.50
CA LYS A 7 -49.11 -13.80 38.93
C LYS A 7 -47.74 -13.22 39.28
N ILE A 8 -47.16 -12.30 38.51
CA ILE A 8 -46.50 -11.06 39.01
C ILE A 8 -45.61 -10.40 37.93
N ILE A 9 -45.99 -9.16 37.62
CA ILE A 9 -45.17 -8.02 37.16
C ILE A 9 -44.73 -8.01 35.69
N CYS A 10 -45.57 -7.35 34.90
CA CYS A 10 -45.13 -6.46 33.82
C CYS A 10 -44.25 -5.37 34.46
N LYS A 11 -42.92 -5.56 34.44
CA LYS A 11 -41.97 -4.49 34.71
C LYS A 11 -41.68 -3.83 33.38
N LEU A 12 -42.39 -2.74 33.10
CA LEU A 12 -41.86 -1.65 32.30
C LEU A 12 -40.56 -1.20 32.98
N THR A 13 -39.44 -1.85 32.65
CA THR A 13 -38.14 -1.24 32.88
C THR A 13 -38.03 -0.12 31.88
N SER A 14 -38.44 1.06 32.33
CA SER A 14 -37.96 2.35 31.86
C SER A 14 -36.45 2.22 31.64
N THR A 15 -36.05 1.99 30.39
CA THR A 15 -34.67 2.16 29.95
C THR A 15 -34.43 3.65 30.02
N ARG A 16 -33.84 4.10 31.13
CA ARG A 16 -33.24 5.44 31.19
C ARG A 16 -32.27 5.54 30.00
N PRO A 17 -32.27 6.65 29.24
CA PRO A 17 -31.19 6.88 28.30
C PRO A 17 -29.86 6.81 29.06
N ALA A 18 -28.84 6.19 28.49
CA ALA A 18 -27.51 6.05 29.09
C ALA A 18 -26.78 7.39 29.26
N VAL A 19 -27.42 8.51 28.92
CA VAL A 19 -26.91 9.86 29.09
C VAL A 19 -27.95 10.66 29.86
N ASP A 20 -27.69 10.86 31.14
CA ASP A 20 -28.36 11.87 31.96
C ASP A 20 -27.65 13.21 31.71
N LEU A 21 -28.35 14.18 31.11
CA LEU A 21 -27.84 15.53 30.88
C LEU A 21 -28.21 16.50 32.01
N SER A 22 -28.69 16.01 33.16
CA SER A 22 -28.94 16.84 34.31
C SER A 22 -27.67 17.01 35.16
N GLY A 23 -26.90 18.05 34.83
CA GLY A 23 -25.85 18.59 35.70
C GLY A 23 -24.44 18.48 35.14
N GLY A 24 -23.93 19.62 34.66
CA GLY A 24 -22.54 20.08 34.81
C GLY A 24 -21.40 19.09 34.54
N HIS A 25 -20.71 19.32 33.42
CA HIS A 25 -19.43 18.72 33.01
C HIS A 25 -19.43 17.23 32.67
N LEU A 26 -19.61 16.96 31.37
CA LEU A 26 -19.14 15.74 30.74
C LEU A 26 -17.64 15.60 31.06
N ASN A 27 -17.28 14.64 31.90
CA ASN A 27 -15.89 14.39 32.27
C ASN A 27 -15.18 13.76 31.06
N ARG A 28 -14.62 14.62 30.19
CA ARG A 28 -13.95 14.24 28.93
C ARG A 28 -12.84 13.21 29.14
N ASP A 29 -12.25 13.19 30.33
CA ASP A 29 -11.20 12.24 30.71
C ASP A 29 -11.70 10.79 30.76
N LEU A 30 -12.99 10.54 31.02
CA LEU A 30 -13.52 9.16 31.06
C LEU A 30 -13.67 8.54 29.66
N LEU A 31 -13.92 9.35 28.63
CA LEU A 31 -14.03 8.88 27.23
C LEU A 31 -12.66 8.70 26.56
N LEU A 32 -11.63 9.38 27.06
CA LEU A 32 -10.27 9.30 26.52
C LEU A 32 -9.44 8.15 27.12
N ASN A 33 -9.89 7.53 28.22
CA ASN A 33 -9.08 6.59 28.99
C ASN A 33 -9.48 5.11 28.88
N THR A 34 -10.50 4.77 28.10
CA THR A 34 -10.68 3.39 27.63
C THR A 34 -9.79 3.19 26.40
N ARG A 35 -8.57 2.67 26.60
CA ARG A 35 -7.70 2.21 25.50
C ARG A 35 -8.37 1.03 24.79
N LEU A 36 -9.34 1.30 23.92
CA LEU A 36 -9.77 0.34 22.92
C LEU A 36 -8.52 -0.10 22.15
N PRO A 37 -8.33 -1.41 21.89
CA PRO A 37 -7.20 -1.88 21.12
C PRO A 37 -7.13 -1.12 19.79
N ARG A 38 -5.98 -0.50 19.51
CA ARG A 38 -5.78 0.21 18.24
C ARG A 38 -5.90 -0.80 17.10
N GLU A 39 -6.60 -0.42 16.05
CA GLU A 39 -6.73 -1.27 14.88
C GLU A 39 -5.37 -1.44 14.20
N LYS A 40 -5.04 -2.69 13.87
CA LYS A 40 -3.78 -3.07 13.25
C LYS A 40 -3.82 -2.85 11.74
N VAL A 41 -2.82 -2.18 11.21
CA VAL A 41 -2.65 -1.88 9.78
C VAL A 41 -1.23 -2.23 9.35
N VAL A 42 -1.08 -2.97 8.25
CA VAL A 42 0.23 -3.22 7.65
C VAL A 42 0.48 -2.20 6.54
N VAL A 43 1.70 -1.70 6.44
CA VAL A 43 2.12 -0.75 5.41
C VAL A 43 3.36 -1.29 4.71
N ILE A 44 3.33 -1.37 3.39
CA ILE A 44 4.41 -1.87 2.55
C ILE A 44 4.99 -0.71 1.73
N LEU A 45 6.22 -0.33 2.08
CA LEU A 45 7.02 0.75 1.51
C LEU A 45 8.13 0.20 0.61
N GLY A 46 8.69 1.08 -0.22
CA GLY A 46 9.79 0.75 -1.13
C GLY A 46 9.76 1.59 -2.40
N SER A 47 10.91 1.71 -3.06
CA SER A 47 11.03 2.41 -4.35
C SER A 47 10.22 1.74 -5.47
N THR A 48 9.93 2.47 -6.54
CA THR A 48 9.26 1.91 -7.72
C THR A 48 10.04 0.70 -8.25
N GLY A 49 9.34 -0.37 -8.59
CA GLY A 49 9.97 -1.60 -9.09
C GLY A 49 10.50 -2.57 -8.03
N THR A 50 10.48 -2.26 -6.72
CA THR A 50 11.01 -3.18 -5.69
C THR A 50 10.12 -4.40 -5.38
N GLY A 51 8.90 -4.49 -5.95
CA GLY A 51 8.00 -5.64 -5.73
C GLY A 51 6.95 -5.46 -4.63
N LYS A 52 6.65 -4.22 -4.20
CA LYS A 52 5.62 -3.94 -3.17
C LYS A 52 4.27 -4.63 -3.42
N SER A 53 3.73 -4.53 -4.63
CA SER A 53 2.43 -5.12 -4.98
C SER A 53 2.46 -6.65 -4.92
N LYS A 54 3.60 -7.26 -5.31
CA LYS A 54 3.80 -8.70 -5.15
C LYS A 54 3.77 -9.08 -3.67
N LEU A 55 4.50 -8.36 -2.82
CA LEU A 55 4.53 -8.64 -1.39
C LEU A 55 3.15 -8.45 -0.73
N SER A 56 2.39 -7.42 -1.13
CA SER A 56 1.04 -7.23 -0.58
C SER A 56 0.11 -8.40 -0.91
N VAL A 57 0.19 -8.94 -2.13
CA VAL A 57 -0.59 -10.12 -2.55
C VAL A 57 -0.10 -11.38 -1.83
N ASP A 58 1.21 -11.59 -1.72
CA ASP A 58 1.78 -12.75 -1.02
C ASP A 58 1.38 -12.77 0.46
N ILE A 59 1.35 -11.62 1.13
CA ILE A 59 0.87 -11.50 2.52
C ILE A 59 -0.65 -11.71 2.57
N ALA A 60 -1.43 -11.07 1.69
CA ALA A 60 -2.88 -11.23 1.69
C ALA A 60 -3.37 -12.63 1.28
N SER A 61 -2.50 -13.45 0.69
CA SER A 61 -2.75 -14.88 0.46
C SER A 61 -2.55 -15.73 1.73
N ARG A 62 -1.79 -15.24 2.72
CA ARG A 62 -1.48 -15.93 3.98
C ARG A 62 -2.36 -15.47 5.15
N PHE A 63 -2.91 -14.27 5.06
CA PHE A 63 -3.77 -13.67 6.07
C PHE A 63 -5.07 -13.18 5.43
N PRO A 64 -6.24 -13.27 6.10
CA PRO A 64 -7.48 -12.72 5.58
C PRO A 64 -7.37 -11.20 5.49
N ALA A 65 -7.03 -10.68 4.31
CA ALA A 65 -6.59 -9.31 4.13
C ALA A 65 -7.12 -8.70 2.83
N GLU A 66 -7.10 -7.37 2.77
CA GLU A 66 -7.42 -6.60 1.58
C GLU A 66 -6.39 -5.48 1.42
N ILE A 67 -6.14 -5.08 0.17
CA ILE A 67 -5.05 -4.16 -0.18
C ILE A 67 -5.61 -2.77 -0.47
N ILE A 68 -4.99 -1.74 0.10
CA ILE A 68 -5.28 -0.33 -0.16
C ILE A 68 -4.10 0.25 -0.91
N ASN A 69 -4.32 0.68 -2.16
CA ASN A 69 -3.27 1.35 -2.93
C ASN A 69 -2.91 2.71 -2.31
N SER A 70 -1.61 3.01 -2.26
CA SER A 70 -1.08 4.33 -1.88
C SER A 70 -0.07 4.86 -2.89
N ASP A 71 -0.13 4.44 -4.15
CA ASP A 71 0.55 5.10 -5.26
C ASP A 71 -0.37 6.15 -5.90
N LYS A 72 0.08 7.41 -5.85
CA LYS A 72 -0.70 8.56 -6.29
C LYS A 72 -1.07 8.54 -7.76
N MET A 73 -0.29 7.87 -8.61
CA MET A 73 -0.58 7.78 -10.04
C MET A 73 -1.57 6.64 -10.34
N GLN A 74 -1.69 5.65 -9.46
CA GLN A 74 -2.59 4.50 -9.64
C GLN A 74 -4.01 4.76 -9.17
N PHE A 75 -4.27 5.91 -8.52
CA PHE A 75 -5.63 6.33 -8.16
C PHE A 75 -6.50 6.62 -9.38
N TYR A 76 -5.88 7.03 -10.49
CA TYR A 76 -6.59 7.49 -11.69
C TYR A 76 -7.04 6.33 -12.57
N ARG A 77 -8.21 6.50 -13.20
CA ARG A 77 -8.71 5.63 -14.27
C ARG A 77 -7.78 5.69 -15.48
N ASP A 78 -7.85 4.63 -16.27
CA ASP A 78 -7.06 4.43 -17.49
C ASP A 78 -5.55 4.48 -17.20
N LEU A 79 -4.72 4.41 -18.25
CA LEU A 79 -3.26 4.51 -18.11
C LEU A 79 -2.62 3.40 -17.27
N ASP A 80 -3.17 2.19 -17.34
CA ASP A 80 -2.76 1.04 -16.53
C ASP A 80 -1.31 0.64 -16.79
N VAL A 81 -0.85 0.70 -18.05
CA VAL A 81 0.52 0.34 -18.42
C VAL A 81 1.50 1.39 -17.91
N VAL A 82 1.31 2.67 -18.24
CA VAL A 82 2.24 3.77 -17.88
C VAL A 82 2.27 4.01 -16.37
N THR A 83 1.15 3.81 -15.66
CA THR A 83 1.10 3.89 -14.18
C THR A 83 1.46 2.57 -13.48
N ASN A 84 1.76 1.52 -14.26
CA ASN A 84 2.18 0.20 -13.79
C ASN A 84 1.20 -0.37 -12.73
N LYS A 85 -0.11 -0.30 -13.01
CA LYS A 85 -1.12 -0.93 -12.15
C LYS A 85 -0.95 -2.44 -12.18
N ILE A 86 -1.21 -3.08 -11.05
CA ILE A 86 -1.22 -4.53 -10.96
C ILE A 86 -2.40 -5.09 -11.77
N SER A 87 -2.14 -6.08 -12.61
CA SER A 87 -3.18 -6.71 -13.44
C SER A 87 -4.12 -7.59 -12.62
N GLU A 88 -5.33 -7.85 -13.12
CA GLU A 88 -6.30 -8.73 -12.44
C GLU A 88 -5.75 -10.14 -12.16
N ALA A 89 -4.93 -10.68 -13.06
CA ALA A 89 -4.27 -11.96 -12.86
C ALA A 89 -3.28 -11.91 -11.68
N GLU A 90 -2.47 -10.86 -11.60
CA GLU A 90 -1.51 -10.66 -10.52
C GLU A 90 -2.19 -10.35 -9.17
N LYS A 91 -3.41 -9.79 -9.18
CA LYS A 91 -4.21 -9.58 -7.95
C LYS A 91 -4.61 -10.89 -7.29
N CYS A 92 -4.66 -12.00 -8.03
CA CYS A 92 -5.02 -13.33 -7.50
C CYS A 92 -6.39 -13.33 -6.76
N GLY A 93 -7.34 -12.52 -7.21
CA GLY A 93 -8.66 -12.38 -6.59
C GLY A 93 -8.68 -11.60 -5.27
N ILE A 94 -7.55 -11.05 -4.83
CA ILE A 94 -7.45 -10.26 -3.59
C ILE A 94 -8.05 -8.86 -3.83
N PRO A 95 -9.00 -8.41 -3.00
CA PRO A 95 -9.59 -7.09 -3.16
C PRO A 95 -8.56 -5.96 -3.07
N HIS A 96 -8.61 -5.04 -4.03
CA HIS A 96 -7.78 -3.83 -4.08
C HIS A 96 -8.68 -2.59 -4.03
N HIS A 97 -8.39 -1.71 -3.08
CA HIS A 97 -9.07 -0.43 -2.88
C HIS A 97 -8.20 0.70 -3.41
N LEU A 98 -8.86 1.82 -3.73
CA LEU A 98 -8.21 3.07 -4.17
C LEU A 98 -7.32 2.88 -5.42
N MET A 99 -7.81 2.14 -6.41
CA MET A 99 -7.10 1.93 -7.67
C MET A 99 -8.07 2.20 -8.81
N GLY A 100 -7.68 3.04 -9.77
CA GLY A 100 -8.52 3.32 -10.94
C GLY A 100 -9.88 3.96 -10.61
N MET A 101 -9.97 4.82 -9.60
CA MET A 101 -11.23 5.39 -9.13
C MET A 101 -11.41 6.88 -9.44
N VAL A 102 -10.31 7.62 -9.60
CA VAL A 102 -10.27 9.08 -9.79
C VAL A 102 -10.28 9.43 -11.28
N ASP A 103 -10.97 10.51 -11.64
CA ASP A 103 -10.95 11.05 -13.00
C ASP A 103 -9.55 11.57 -13.38
N PRO A 104 -9.03 11.28 -14.59
CA PRO A 104 -7.70 11.71 -15.05
C PRO A 104 -7.35 13.19 -14.85
N ASP A 105 -8.33 14.09 -14.95
CA ASP A 105 -8.11 15.54 -14.89
C ASP A 105 -8.34 16.12 -13.47
N GLU A 106 -8.79 15.30 -12.52
CA GLU A 106 -8.94 15.71 -11.12
C GLU A 106 -7.62 15.68 -10.34
N ASP A 107 -7.49 16.56 -9.35
CA ASP A 107 -6.39 16.43 -8.38
C ASP A 107 -6.82 15.61 -7.17
N PHE A 108 -6.07 14.53 -6.95
CA PHE A 108 -6.13 13.76 -5.72
C PHE A 108 -5.05 14.22 -4.75
N THR A 109 -5.43 14.62 -3.53
CA THR A 109 -4.51 15.18 -2.53
C THR A 109 -4.26 14.21 -1.37
N PRO A 110 -3.17 14.38 -0.58
CA PRO A 110 -2.94 13.58 0.62
C PRO A 110 -4.08 13.66 1.65
N GLU A 111 -4.78 14.80 1.74
CA GLU A 111 -5.93 14.98 2.62
C GLU A 111 -7.10 14.09 2.20
N LYS A 112 -7.46 14.14 0.90
CA LYS A 112 -8.50 13.28 0.31
C LYS A 112 -8.14 11.80 0.49
N PHE A 113 -6.88 11.45 0.24
CA PHE A 113 -6.40 10.08 0.47
C PHE A 113 -6.63 9.62 1.89
N CYS A 114 -6.29 10.45 2.89
CA CYS A 114 -6.48 10.05 4.27
C CYS A 114 -7.96 9.78 4.58
N GLU A 115 -8.87 10.61 4.09
CA GLU A 115 -10.31 10.43 4.30
C GLU A 115 -10.78 9.08 3.73
N VAL A 116 -10.48 8.81 2.46
CA VAL A 116 -10.93 7.56 1.81
C VAL A 116 -10.18 6.33 2.31
N ALA A 117 -8.91 6.44 2.69
CA ALA A 117 -8.14 5.35 3.26
C ALA A 117 -8.66 4.99 4.66
N THR A 118 -9.02 5.97 5.49
CA THR A 118 -9.66 5.72 6.79
C THR A 118 -10.99 4.98 6.62
N LEU A 119 -11.81 5.34 5.63
CA LEU A 119 -13.05 4.61 5.32
C LEU A 119 -12.78 3.18 4.83
N ALA A 120 -11.81 2.99 3.95
CA ALA A 120 -11.41 1.68 3.46
C ALA A 120 -10.91 0.78 4.60
N ILE A 121 -10.04 1.30 5.47
CA ILE A 121 -9.56 0.60 6.67
C ILE A 121 -10.73 0.16 7.54
N GLY A 122 -11.63 1.07 7.92
CA GLY A 122 -12.79 0.74 8.75
C GLY A 122 -13.69 -0.33 8.12
N SER A 123 -13.92 -0.24 6.80
CA SER A 123 -14.71 -1.23 6.04
C SER A 123 -14.07 -2.62 6.05
N ILE A 124 -12.75 -2.72 5.80
CA ILE A 124 -12.00 -3.98 5.83
C ILE A 124 -12.00 -4.58 7.25
N ARG A 125 -11.79 -3.74 8.27
CA ARG A 125 -11.81 -4.17 9.68
C ARG A 125 -13.19 -4.65 10.13
N ALA A 126 -14.27 -4.02 9.66
CA ALA A 126 -15.64 -4.45 9.95
C ALA A 126 -15.95 -5.86 9.39
N ARG A 127 -15.24 -6.31 8.35
CA ARG A 127 -15.29 -7.68 7.84
C ARG A 127 -14.33 -8.65 8.54
N GLY A 128 -13.60 -8.19 9.56
CA GLY A 128 -12.60 -8.98 10.28
C GLY A 128 -11.29 -9.17 9.51
N GLN A 129 -11.07 -8.43 8.41
CA GLN A 129 -9.89 -8.58 7.56
C GLN A 129 -8.77 -7.60 7.95
N LEU A 130 -7.55 -7.90 7.52
CA LEU A 130 -6.37 -7.07 7.70
C LEU A 130 -6.24 -6.04 6.56
N PRO A 131 -6.25 -4.73 6.84
CA PRO A 131 -5.90 -3.73 5.85
C PRO A 131 -4.38 -3.71 5.62
N ILE A 132 -3.98 -3.85 4.35
CA ILE A 132 -2.58 -3.72 3.90
C ILE A 132 -2.48 -2.51 2.97
N ILE A 133 -1.77 -1.48 3.37
CA ILE A 133 -1.50 -0.30 2.51
C ILE A 133 -0.22 -0.55 1.73
N ALA A 134 -0.26 -0.43 0.40
CA ALA A 134 0.92 -0.65 -0.45
C ALA A 134 1.04 0.43 -1.53
N GLY A 135 2.22 1.05 -1.65
CA GLY A 135 2.46 2.05 -2.71
C GLY A 135 3.71 2.90 -2.49
N GLY A 136 4.10 3.64 -3.53
CA GLY A 136 5.35 4.43 -3.53
C GLY A 136 5.19 5.89 -3.11
N SER A 137 3.98 6.37 -2.81
CA SER A 137 3.75 7.79 -2.49
C SER A 137 3.81 8.04 -0.99
N ASN A 138 5.03 8.05 -0.44
CA ASN A 138 5.29 8.20 1.00
C ASN A 138 4.58 9.41 1.65
N SER A 139 4.34 10.51 0.94
CA SER A 139 3.60 11.67 1.50
C SER A 139 2.14 11.35 1.84
N TYR A 140 1.53 10.41 1.13
CA TYR A 140 0.16 9.98 1.35
C TYR A 140 0.07 9.12 2.60
N ILE A 141 1.04 8.22 2.77
CA ILE A 141 1.19 7.38 3.96
C ILE A 141 1.48 8.25 5.19
N GLU A 142 2.38 9.24 5.07
CA GLU A 142 2.63 10.22 6.13
C GLU A 142 1.37 11.00 6.52
N ALA A 143 0.51 11.35 5.57
CA ALA A 143 -0.74 12.08 5.85
C ALA A 143 -1.78 11.25 6.62
N LEU A 144 -1.69 9.92 6.55
CA LEU A 144 -2.54 8.99 7.32
C LEU A 144 -2.08 8.84 8.77
N ILE A 145 -0.79 9.08 9.04
CA ILE A 145 -0.22 8.92 10.37
C ILE A 145 -0.38 10.24 11.14
N PRO A 146 -1.09 10.25 12.28
CA PRO A 146 -1.26 11.46 13.07
C PRO A 146 0.10 12.02 13.50
N SER A 147 0.40 13.25 13.11
CA SER A 147 1.56 13.99 13.62
C SER A 147 1.11 15.02 14.66
N TYR A 148 1.81 15.09 15.79
CA TYR A 148 1.53 16.05 16.87
C TYR A 148 1.49 17.53 16.41
N ASP A 149 2.12 17.88 15.28
CA ASP A 149 2.21 19.25 14.76
C ASP A 149 0.98 19.80 14.04
N LYS A 150 -0.01 18.96 13.68
CA LYS A 150 -1.16 19.41 12.89
C LYS A 150 -2.44 19.38 13.74
N TYR A 151 -2.80 20.54 14.28
CA TYR A 151 -3.98 20.79 15.14
C TYR A 151 -5.31 20.26 14.58
N TYR A 152 -5.42 19.98 13.28
CA TYR A 152 -6.63 19.49 12.62
C TYR A 152 -6.84 17.96 12.66
N TYR A 153 -5.91 17.15 13.18
CA TYR A 153 -6.00 15.68 13.15
C TYR A 153 -6.45 15.02 14.46
N GLN A 154 -6.94 15.80 15.44
CA GLN A 154 -7.23 15.33 16.80
C GLN A 154 -8.41 14.33 16.92
N LEU A 155 -9.18 14.10 15.85
CA LEU A 155 -10.33 13.19 15.84
C LEU A 155 -10.12 11.93 14.98
N ARG A 156 -8.91 11.68 14.47
CA ARG A 156 -8.66 10.52 13.60
C ARG A 156 -8.43 9.24 14.41
N PRO A 157 -8.87 8.07 13.90
CA PRO A 157 -8.54 6.79 14.53
C PRO A 157 -7.03 6.63 14.61
N VAL A 158 -6.53 6.24 15.78
CA VAL A 158 -5.11 5.95 15.94
C VAL A 158 -4.89 4.47 15.68
N TYR A 159 -4.24 4.16 14.56
CA TYR A 159 -3.89 2.80 14.18
C TYR A 159 -2.59 2.35 14.86
N ASP A 160 -2.43 1.05 15.01
CA ASP A 160 -1.14 0.42 15.23
C ASP A 160 -0.59 -0.01 13.87
N PHE A 161 0.62 0.44 13.53
CA PHE A 161 1.19 0.25 12.19
C PHE A 161 2.38 -0.69 12.22
N CYS A 162 2.38 -1.68 11.33
CA CYS A 162 3.55 -2.48 11.00
C CYS A 162 4.09 -2.06 9.64
N PHE A 163 5.32 -1.52 9.61
CA PHE A 163 5.95 -1.05 8.37
C PHE A 163 6.93 -2.08 7.84
N LEU A 164 6.61 -2.65 6.67
CA LEU A 164 7.55 -3.44 5.87
C LEU A 164 8.17 -2.53 4.81
N TRP A 165 9.48 -2.62 4.61
CA TRP A 165 10.19 -1.87 3.58
C TRP A 165 10.92 -2.84 2.66
N VAL A 166 10.41 -2.98 1.43
CA VAL A 166 11.07 -3.76 0.38
C VAL A 166 12.16 -2.92 -0.26
N ASP A 167 13.40 -3.32 -0.03
CA ASP A 167 14.60 -2.61 -0.44
C ASP A 167 15.38 -3.38 -1.50
N VAL A 168 16.03 -2.65 -2.41
CA VAL A 168 16.88 -3.22 -3.46
C VAL A 168 18.04 -2.28 -3.67
N ASP A 169 19.25 -2.83 -3.77
CA ASP A 169 20.45 -2.06 -4.09
C ASP A 169 20.26 -1.25 -5.40
N MET A 170 20.56 0.04 -5.33
CA MET A 170 20.16 1.00 -6.37
C MET A 170 20.74 0.71 -7.75
N PRO A 171 22.00 0.30 -7.93
CA PRO A 171 22.51 -0.11 -9.24
C PRO A 171 21.75 -1.30 -9.84
N VAL A 172 21.35 -2.26 -9.01
CA VAL A 172 20.56 -3.42 -9.44
C VAL A 172 19.15 -2.96 -9.83
N LEU A 173 18.54 -2.11 -8.99
CA LEU A 173 17.20 -1.59 -9.23
C LEU A 173 17.13 -0.71 -10.49
N HIS A 174 18.13 0.13 -10.75
CA HIS A 174 18.20 0.99 -11.95
C HIS A 174 18.13 0.18 -13.24
N LYS A 175 18.91 -0.90 -13.31
CA LYS A 175 18.84 -1.81 -14.47
C LYS A 175 17.44 -2.39 -14.61
N PHE A 176 16.87 -2.87 -13.52
CA PHE A 176 15.54 -3.47 -13.52
C PHE A 176 14.44 -2.50 -13.97
N VAL A 177 14.36 -1.31 -13.38
CA VAL A 177 13.31 -0.34 -13.74
C VAL A 177 13.47 0.19 -15.17
N SER A 178 14.71 0.26 -15.67
CA SER A 178 14.98 0.58 -17.08
C SER A 178 14.47 -0.52 -18.01
N ASP A 179 14.81 -1.79 -17.74
CA ASP A 179 14.35 -2.94 -18.54
C ASP A 179 12.81 -3.06 -18.49
N ARG A 180 12.20 -2.74 -17.35
CA ARG A 180 10.74 -2.69 -17.20
C ARG A 180 10.10 -1.65 -18.13
N VAL A 181 10.69 -0.47 -18.31
CA VAL A 181 10.17 0.53 -19.26
C VAL A 181 10.14 -0.03 -20.69
N ASP A 182 11.15 -0.80 -21.10
CA ASP A 182 11.12 -1.47 -22.41
C ASP A 182 9.95 -2.45 -22.53
N LEU A 183 9.64 -3.15 -21.44
CA LEU A 183 8.51 -4.09 -21.38
C LEU A 183 7.17 -3.34 -21.37
N MET A 184 7.08 -2.20 -20.69
CA MET A 184 5.91 -1.32 -20.74
C MET A 184 5.67 -0.79 -22.16
N VAL A 185 6.71 -0.38 -22.88
CA VAL A 185 6.61 0.02 -24.30
C VAL A 185 6.08 -1.13 -25.15
N LYS A 186 6.58 -2.35 -24.97
CA LYS A 186 6.07 -3.55 -25.66
C LYS A 186 4.62 -3.88 -25.29
N LYS A 187 4.20 -3.57 -24.07
CA LYS A 187 2.81 -3.74 -23.57
C LYS A 187 1.87 -2.62 -24.04
N GLY A 188 2.33 -1.67 -24.85
CA GLY A 188 1.49 -0.63 -25.44
C GLY A 188 1.52 0.72 -24.72
N LEU A 189 2.51 1.00 -23.86
CA LEU A 189 2.64 2.30 -23.16
C LEU A 189 2.51 3.49 -24.11
N VAL A 190 3.15 3.44 -25.27
CA VAL A 190 3.14 4.58 -26.22
C VAL A 190 1.74 4.76 -26.81
N ASP A 191 1.02 3.68 -27.08
CA ASP A 191 -0.32 3.73 -27.64
C ASP A 191 -1.33 4.21 -26.59
N GLU A 192 -1.21 3.71 -25.37
CA GLU A 192 -2.01 4.15 -24.22
C GLU A 192 -1.85 5.66 -23.94
N VAL A 193 -0.62 6.18 -23.94
CA VAL A 193 -0.41 7.63 -23.76
C VAL A 193 -0.87 8.42 -25.00
N ARG A 194 -0.81 7.85 -26.20
CA ARG A 194 -1.31 8.52 -27.41
C ARG A 194 -2.82 8.76 -27.35
N GLU A 195 -3.58 7.82 -26.79
CA GLU A 195 -5.04 7.94 -26.68
C GLU A 195 -5.48 9.11 -25.79
N MET A 196 -4.69 9.45 -24.77
CA MET A 196 -4.94 10.58 -23.88
C MET A 196 -4.27 11.90 -24.31
N PHE A 197 -3.50 11.88 -25.41
CA PHE A 197 -2.69 13.02 -25.82
C PHE A 197 -3.57 14.21 -26.21
N ASP A 198 -3.32 15.34 -25.55
CA ASP A 198 -3.94 16.62 -25.87
C ASP A 198 -2.83 17.69 -25.98
N PRO A 199 -2.67 18.35 -27.14
CA PRO A 199 -1.64 19.37 -27.33
C PRO A 199 -1.81 20.60 -26.42
N ASN A 200 -2.97 20.79 -25.79
CA ASN A 200 -3.24 21.87 -24.85
C ASN A 200 -3.24 21.40 -23.38
N ALA A 201 -2.84 20.15 -23.12
CA ALA A 201 -2.86 19.56 -21.79
C ALA A 201 -1.92 20.29 -20.80
N ASP A 202 -2.35 20.36 -19.53
CA ASP A 202 -1.53 20.76 -18.41
C ASP A 202 -0.92 19.53 -17.72
N TYR A 203 0.38 19.32 -17.92
CA TYR A 203 1.14 18.21 -17.32
C TYR A 203 1.47 18.40 -15.83
N SER A 204 1.00 19.48 -15.19
CA SER A 204 1.19 19.73 -13.75
C SER A 204 0.09 19.14 -12.86
N ARG A 205 -0.96 18.55 -13.43
CA ARG A 205 -2.17 18.13 -12.71
C ARG A 205 -2.55 16.67 -12.97
N GLY A 206 -3.33 16.11 -12.04
CA GLY A 206 -3.97 14.81 -12.21
C GLY A 206 -3.01 13.68 -12.57
N VAL A 207 -3.46 12.81 -13.48
CA VAL A 207 -2.71 11.66 -14.00
C VAL A 207 -1.64 12.08 -15.02
N ARG A 208 -1.78 13.26 -15.62
CA ARG A 208 -0.87 13.77 -16.66
C ARG A 208 0.57 14.02 -16.17
N ARG A 209 0.76 14.00 -14.84
CA ARG A 209 2.08 14.00 -14.18
C ARG A 209 2.81 12.66 -14.23
N ALA A 210 2.16 11.59 -14.67
CA ALA A 210 2.77 10.26 -14.68
C ALA A 210 4.01 10.24 -15.59
N ILE A 211 5.10 9.65 -15.10
CA ILE A 211 6.32 9.45 -15.89
C ILE A 211 5.97 8.59 -17.11
N GLY A 212 6.26 9.10 -18.30
CA GLY A 212 5.78 8.56 -19.57
C GLY A 212 4.93 9.56 -20.34
N VAL A 213 4.09 10.33 -19.64
CA VAL A 213 3.13 11.23 -20.27
C VAL A 213 3.83 12.51 -20.76
N PRO A 214 4.53 13.30 -19.92
CA PRO A 214 5.25 14.48 -20.40
C PRO A 214 6.38 14.15 -21.38
N GLU A 215 7.09 13.04 -21.16
CA GLU A 215 8.24 12.64 -21.98
C GLU A 215 7.87 12.32 -23.44
N LEU A 216 6.63 11.87 -23.70
CA LEU A 216 6.15 11.55 -25.04
C LEU A 216 5.50 12.74 -25.77
N ASP A 217 5.31 13.89 -25.12
CA ASP A 217 4.64 15.05 -25.72
C ASP A 217 5.31 15.50 -27.04
N LEU A 218 6.64 15.70 -27.01
CA LEU A 218 7.39 16.11 -28.20
C LEU A 218 7.26 15.09 -29.34
N TYR A 219 7.27 13.80 -29.00
CA TYR A 219 7.09 12.75 -29.97
C TYR A 219 5.73 12.85 -30.66
N PHE A 220 4.63 12.98 -29.92
CA PHE A 220 3.28 13.09 -30.51
C PHE A 220 3.06 14.37 -31.31
N ARG A 221 3.64 15.51 -30.88
CA ARG A 221 3.54 16.77 -31.64
C ARG A 221 4.24 16.71 -32.99
N THR A 222 5.33 15.95 -33.09
CA THR A 222 6.22 15.97 -34.26
C THR A 222 6.06 14.75 -35.17
N GLU A 223 5.52 13.63 -34.69
CA GLU A 223 5.54 12.34 -35.41
C GLU A 223 4.95 12.41 -36.83
N LYS A 224 3.96 13.28 -37.07
CA LYS A 224 3.30 13.48 -38.37
C LYS A 224 4.17 14.18 -39.42
N TYR A 225 5.14 14.97 -38.98
CA TYR A 225 5.99 15.79 -39.85
C TYR A 225 7.39 15.18 -40.08
N LEU A 226 7.72 14.11 -39.36
CA LEU A 226 9.04 13.49 -39.39
C LEU A 226 9.10 12.30 -40.37
N SER A 227 10.28 12.10 -40.96
CA SER A 227 10.60 10.87 -41.69
C SER A 227 10.56 9.66 -40.74
N ARG A 228 10.44 8.45 -41.29
CA ARG A 228 10.41 7.22 -40.48
C ARG A 228 11.65 7.08 -39.57
N SER A 229 12.82 7.45 -40.08
CA SER A 229 14.07 7.39 -39.30
C SER A 229 14.09 8.43 -38.18
N ALA A 230 13.73 9.69 -38.49
CA ALA A 230 13.67 10.76 -37.50
C ALA A 230 12.61 10.47 -36.41
N ARG A 231 11.45 9.93 -36.79
CA ARG A 231 10.41 9.50 -35.83
C ARG A 231 10.95 8.46 -34.84
N GLY A 232 11.70 7.47 -35.34
CA GLY A 232 12.33 6.45 -34.49
C GLY A 232 13.34 7.05 -33.50
N GLN A 233 14.10 8.05 -33.91
CA GLN A 233 15.08 8.74 -33.04
C GLN A 233 14.38 9.54 -31.93
N VAL A 234 13.36 10.31 -32.26
CA VAL A 234 12.61 11.10 -31.27
C VAL A 234 11.91 10.19 -30.26
N LEU A 235 11.31 9.08 -30.72
CA LEU A 235 10.70 8.10 -29.83
C LEU A 235 11.74 7.46 -28.89
N ALA A 236 12.92 7.10 -29.42
CA ALA A 236 13.98 6.52 -28.63
C ALA A 236 14.50 7.46 -27.54
N GLU A 237 14.61 8.77 -27.84
CA GLU A 237 15.01 9.75 -26.83
C GLU A 237 13.92 9.94 -25.75
N ALA A 238 12.64 9.98 -26.13
CA ALA A 238 11.54 10.01 -25.17
C ALA A 238 11.56 8.79 -24.24
N ILE A 239 11.72 7.57 -24.78
CA ILE A 239 11.82 6.34 -23.97
C ILE A 239 13.04 6.39 -23.04
N LYS A 240 14.17 6.92 -23.50
CA LYS A 240 15.36 7.12 -22.68
C LYS A 240 15.11 8.11 -21.53
N GLU A 241 14.35 9.16 -21.78
CA GLU A 241 13.95 10.10 -20.73
C GLU A 241 13.04 9.45 -19.68
N ILE A 242 12.06 8.63 -20.11
CA ILE A 242 11.19 7.86 -19.21
C ILE A 242 12.03 6.96 -18.28
N LYS A 243 13.03 6.26 -18.84
CA LYS A 243 13.97 5.42 -18.06
C LYS A 243 14.73 6.26 -17.03
N ASN A 244 15.30 7.39 -17.46
CA ASN A 244 16.07 8.28 -16.58
C ASN A 244 15.20 8.84 -15.44
N ASN A 245 13.99 9.30 -15.75
CA ASN A 245 13.08 9.87 -14.75
C ASN A 245 12.53 8.79 -13.80
N THR A 246 12.34 7.56 -14.27
CA THR A 246 11.99 6.41 -13.42
C THR A 246 13.11 6.08 -12.43
N CYS A 247 14.38 6.08 -12.86
CA CYS A 247 15.52 5.91 -11.96
C CYS A 247 15.61 7.05 -10.92
N LYS A 248 15.46 8.31 -11.35
CA LYS A 248 15.43 9.46 -10.43
C LYS A 248 14.30 9.34 -9.39
N LEU A 249 13.12 8.86 -9.81
CA LEU A 249 12.01 8.61 -8.89
C LEU A 249 12.38 7.56 -7.83
N ALA A 250 13.01 6.46 -8.24
CA ALA A 250 13.48 5.43 -7.32
C ALA A 250 14.46 5.99 -6.28
N CYS A 251 15.41 6.85 -6.69
CA CYS A 251 16.34 7.52 -5.77
C CYS A 251 15.60 8.39 -4.75
N ARG A 252 14.70 9.26 -5.22
CA ARG A 252 13.94 10.17 -4.37
C ARG A 252 13.05 9.42 -3.37
N GLN A 253 12.48 8.28 -3.78
CA GLN A 253 11.69 7.43 -2.89
C GLN A 253 12.55 6.82 -1.80
N LEU A 254 13.75 6.33 -2.14
CA LEU A 254 14.70 5.78 -1.17
C LEU A 254 15.18 6.85 -0.17
N GLU A 255 15.60 8.02 -0.64
CA GLU A 255 15.94 9.17 0.20
C GLU A 255 14.82 9.52 1.17
N LYS A 256 13.57 9.49 0.68
CA LYS A 256 12.40 9.76 1.50
C LYS A 256 12.16 8.66 2.54
N ILE A 257 12.36 7.38 2.20
CA ILE A 257 12.26 6.27 3.16
C ILE A 257 13.33 6.39 4.26
N HIS A 258 14.57 6.73 3.89
CA HIS A 258 15.61 7.02 4.87
C HIS A 258 15.21 8.15 5.81
N ARG A 259 14.62 9.23 5.31
CA ARG A 259 14.08 10.31 6.15
C ARG A 259 12.97 9.82 7.10
N LEU A 260 12.08 8.94 6.67
CA LEU A 260 11.04 8.36 7.53
C LEU A 260 11.65 7.53 8.68
N ARG A 261 12.67 6.73 8.37
CA ARG A 261 13.40 5.93 9.37
C ARG A 261 14.19 6.83 10.33
N ASP A 262 15.07 7.68 9.79
CA ASP A 262 16.11 8.35 10.55
C ASP A 262 15.61 9.63 11.23
N ALA A 263 14.82 10.45 10.52
CA ALA A 263 14.37 11.73 11.04
C ALA A 263 13.00 11.66 11.72
N LYS A 264 12.13 10.73 11.32
CA LYS A 264 10.80 10.53 11.93
C LYS A 264 10.77 9.36 12.91
N GLY A 265 11.83 8.55 13.00
CA GLY A 265 11.94 7.45 13.95
C GLY A 265 10.99 6.28 13.66
N TRP A 266 10.52 6.12 12.42
CA TRP A 266 9.64 5.01 12.09
C TRP A 266 10.40 3.68 12.18
N LYS A 267 9.82 2.70 12.89
CA LYS A 267 10.35 1.34 12.95
C LYS A 267 10.02 0.62 11.64
N LEU A 268 10.95 0.68 10.68
CA LEU A 268 10.84 0.01 9.39
C LEU A 268 11.51 -1.37 9.44
N HIS A 269 10.76 -2.41 9.09
CA HIS A 269 11.28 -3.76 8.91
C HIS A 269 11.80 -3.90 7.47
N ARG A 270 13.12 -3.81 7.29
CA ARG A 270 13.77 -3.90 5.97
C ARG A 270 13.76 -5.35 5.47
N LEU A 271 13.29 -5.54 4.25
CA LEU A 271 13.28 -6.79 3.48
C LEU A 271 14.17 -6.57 2.26
N ASP A 272 15.39 -7.11 2.28
CA ASP A 272 16.37 -6.89 1.21
C ASP A 272 16.13 -7.87 0.05
N ALA A 273 15.54 -7.35 -1.02
CA ALA A 273 15.23 -8.11 -2.21
C ALA A 273 16.39 -8.12 -3.23
N THR A 274 17.57 -7.55 -2.93
CA THR A 274 18.66 -7.41 -3.92
C THR A 274 19.04 -8.71 -4.60
N GLU A 275 19.20 -9.79 -3.84
CA GLU A 275 19.54 -11.11 -4.39
C GLU A 275 18.42 -11.71 -5.25
N VAL A 276 17.17 -11.33 -5.02
CA VAL A 276 16.04 -11.72 -5.88
C VAL A 276 16.24 -11.17 -7.29
N PHE A 277 16.62 -9.89 -7.40
CA PHE A 277 16.82 -9.20 -8.68
C PHE A 277 18.10 -9.62 -9.41
N ARG A 278 19.05 -10.26 -8.71
CA ARG A 278 20.27 -10.83 -9.32
C ARG A 278 20.03 -12.23 -9.91
N LYS A 279 19.01 -12.94 -9.41
CA LYS A 279 18.66 -14.30 -9.84
C LYS A 279 17.61 -14.30 -10.95
N ARG A 280 17.33 -15.48 -11.53
CA ARG A 280 16.31 -15.66 -12.59
C ARG A 280 15.51 -16.93 -12.36
N GLY A 281 14.29 -16.96 -12.92
CA GLY A 281 13.43 -18.14 -12.88
C GLY A 281 13.15 -18.59 -11.44
N GLU A 282 13.11 -19.90 -11.23
CA GLU A 282 12.82 -20.50 -9.93
C GLU A 282 13.81 -20.09 -8.82
N GLU A 283 15.05 -19.73 -9.16
CA GLU A 283 16.01 -19.25 -8.16
C GLU A 283 15.63 -17.88 -7.61
N ALA A 284 15.07 -17.01 -8.45
CA ALA A 284 14.50 -15.73 -8.00
C ALA A 284 13.23 -15.97 -7.17
N ASP A 285 12.39 -16.92 -7.57
CA ASP A 285 11.18 -17.30 -6.83
C ASP A 285 11.52 -17.78 -5.41
N ARG A 286 12.50 -18.68 -5.29
CA ARG A 286 12.98 -19.17 -3.99
C ARG A 286 13.59 -18.06 -3.16
N ALA A 287 14.43 -17.20 -3.76
CA ALA A 287 15.05 -16.09 -3.04
C ALA A 287 14.01 -15.07 -2.55
N TRP A 288 12.96 -14.80 -3.33
CA TRP A 288 11.87 -13.93 -2.91
C TRP A 288 11.12 -14.50 -1.72
N GLU A 289 10.81 -15.80 -1.76
CA GLU A 289 10.14 -16.45 -0.64
C GLU A 289 11.01 -16.39 0.63
N GLU A 290 12.29 -16.73 0.52
CA GLU A 290 13.21 -16.80 1.66
C GLU A 290 13.54 -15.42 2.25
N LEU A 291 13.79 -14.42 1.41
CA LEU A 291 14.35 -13.13 1.83
C LEU A 291 13.30 -12.02 1.98
N VAL A 292 12.10 -12.20 1.41
CA VAL A 292 11.10 -11.13 1.34
C VAL A 292 9.74 -11.60 1.85
N ALA A 293 9.08 -12.54 1.17
CA ALA A 293 7.71 -12.92 1.49
C ALA A 293 7.60 -13.69 2.80
N GLY A 294 8.48 -14.66 3.05
CA GLY A 294 8.57 -15.44 4.28
C GLY A 294 8.81 -14.56 5.50
N ILE A 295 9.91 -13.79 5.49
CA ILE A 295 10.26 -12.85 6.56
C ILE A 295 9.15 -11.81 6.77
N GLY A 296 8.60 -11.24 5.70
CA GLY A 296 7.49 -10.30 5.77
C GLY A 296 6.25 -10.90 6.45
N ALA A 297 5.91 -12.16 6.13
CA ALA A 297 4.79 -12.86 6.75
C ALA A 297 5.04 -13.19 8.23
N GLU A 298 6.26 -13.57 8.60
CA GLU A 298 6.64 -13.80 10.01
C GLU A 298 6.49 -12.53 10.85
N ILE A 299 6.96 -11.40 10.35
CA ILE A 299 6.83 -10.09 11.00
C ILE A 299 5.37 -9.68 11.15
N VAL A 300 4.55 -9.91 10.11
CA VAL A 300 3.10 -9.65 10.18
C VAL A 300 2.43 -10.58 11.18
N ALA A 301 2.79 -11.87 11.23
CA ALA A 301 2.24 -12.80 12.21
C ALA A 301 2.59 -12.38 13.64
N GLU A 302 3.84 -12.00 13.90
CA GLU A 302 4.27 -11.46 15.19
C GLU A 302 3.46 -10.21 15.54
N PHE A 303 3.34 -9.27 14.60
CA PHE A 303 2.57 -8.06 14.79
C PHE A 303 1.10 -8.34 15.11
N LEU A 304 0.47 -9.33 14.48
CA LEU A 304 -0.93 -9.66 14.69
C LEU A 304 -1.19 -10.42 15.99
N TYR A 305 -0.33 -11.38 16.34
CA TYR A 305 -0.63 -12.37 17.37
C TYR A 305 0.21 -12.24 18.64
N ASN A 306 1.32 -11.49 18.64
CA ASN A 306 2.15 -11.34 19.82
C ASN A 306 1.54 -10.30 20.79
N HIS A 307 1.12 -10.76 21.98
CA HIS A 307 0.36 -9.98 22.97
C HIS A 307 1.27 -9.27 23.99
N HIS A 308 2.28 -8.52 23.55
CA HIS A 308 3.11 -7.72 24.46
C HIS A 308 2.54 -6.32 24.71
N ALA A 309 1.26 -6.19 25.13
CA ALA A 309 0.72 -4.88 25.52
C ALA A 309 -0.58 -4.86 26.34
N LEU A 310 -0.94 -5.90 27.12
CA LEU A 310 -2.15 -5.80 27.97
C LEU A 310 -2.05 -6.39 29.40
N LEU A 311 -0.94 -6.98 29.82
CA LEU A 311 -0.78 -7.43 31.21
C LEU A 311 0.47 -6.82 31.82
N GLY A 312 0.28 -5.72 32.54
CA GLY A 312 1.24 -5.26 33.52
C GLY A 312 1.20 -6.18 34.75
N GLY A 313 2.38 -6.65 35.18
CA GLY A 313 2.63 -7.16 36.52
C GLY A 313 2.38 -8.65 36.72
N GLY A 314 3.48 -9.43 36.72
CA GLY A 314 3.49 -10.80 37.22
C GLY A 314 4.42 -11.68 36.40
N GLY A 315 5.69 -11.75 36.78
CA GLY A 315 6.65 -12.64 36.15
C GLY A 315 6.28 -14.10 36.38
N LEU A 316 6.24 -14.88 35.29
CA LEU A 316 6.46 -16.32 35.29
C LEU A 316 7.19 -16.69 34.00
N THR A 317 8.00 -17.73 34.15
CA THR A 317 9.14 -18.17 33.35
C THR A 317 8.78 -18.78 31.99
N TYR A 318 9.79 -18.82 31.12
CA TYR A 318 9.88 -19.60 29.87
C TYR A 318 9.23 -20.98 30.00
N ASP A 319 8.30 -21.30 29.09
CA ASP A 319 8.37 -22.46 28.20
C ASP A 319 7.19 -22.42 27.18
N ASP A 320 7.46 -22.93 25.98
CA ASP A 320 6.60 -23.07 24.79
C ASP A 320 6.22 -21.83 23.96
N HIS A 321 7.09 -21.53 22.98
CA HIS A 321 6.78 -20.70 21.81
C HIS A 321 5.68 -21.37 20.94
N PRO A 322 4.54 -20.72 20.65
CA PRO A 322 3.51 -21.28 19.74
C PRO A 322 3.91 -21.23 18.25
N LEU A 323 5.08 -20.69 17.92
CA LEU A 323 5.49 -20.40 16.53
C LEU A 323 6.17 -21.58 15.82
N SER A 324 6.46 -22.69 16.51
CA SER A 324 7.12 -23.87 15.91
C SER A 324 6.22 -24.69 14.96
N GLY A 325 4.93 -24.37 14.87
CA GLY A 325 3.94 -25.13 14.11
C GLY A 325 3.29 -24.42 12.92
N ILE A 326 3.50 -23.12 12.71
CA ILE A 326 2.86 -22.38 11.60
C ILE A 326 3.63 -22.65 10.31
N ARG A 327 3.37 -23.80 9.69
CA ARG A 327 3.74 -24.03 8.29
C ARG A 327 2.70 -23.33 7.42
N PHE A 328 3.05 -22.16 6.90
CA PHE A 328 2.28 -21.58 5.79
C PHE A 328 2.37 -22.56 4.61
N PRO A 329 1.24 -22.90 3.96
CA PRO A 329 1.30 -23.67 2.73
C PRO A 329 2.21 -22.91 1.75
N ARG A 330 3.12 -23.63 1.08
CA ARG A 330 3.82 -23.08 -0.08
C ARG A 330 2.76 -22.83 -1.15
N THR A 331 2.12 -21.66 -1.12
CA THR A 331 1.36 -21.17 -2.24
C THR A 331 2.37 -20.82 -3.32
N THR A 332 2.65 -21.79 -4.18
CA THR A 332 3.16 -21.52 -5.51
C THR A 332 2.07 -20.75 -6.23
N ILE A 333 2.03 -19.44 -6.03
CA ILE A 333 1.27 -18.59 -6.94
C ILE A 333 1.99 -18.73 -8.28
N GLU A 334 1.35 -19.37 -9.26
CA GLU A 334 1.88 -19.65 -10.60
C GLU A 334 2.19 -18.38 -11.43
N THR A 335 2.25 -17.21 -10.80
CA THR A 335 2.96 -16.04 -11.30
C THR A 335 4.32 -16.01 -10.62
N GLY A 336 5.30 -16.75 -11.18
CA GLY A 336 6.68 -16.68 -10.71
C GLY A 336 7.12 -15.21 -10.59
N VAL A 337 8.01 -14.92 -9.65
CA VAL A 337 8.82 -13.68 -9.63
C VAL A 337 9.37 -13.39 -11.02
N ALA A 338 9.69 -14.42 -11.81
CA ALA A 338 10.07 -14.28 -13.21
C ALA A 338 9.03 -13.63 -14.14
N ALA A 339 7.75 -13.58 -13.80
CA ALA A 339 6.67 -12.91 -14.54
C ALA A 339 6.38 -11.49 -14.01
N LEU A 340 6.46 -11.27 -12.69
CA LEU A 340 6.28 -9.96 -12.04
C LEU A 340 7.54 -9.07 -12.10
N ILE A 341 8.72 -9.68 -12.29
CA ILE A 341 10.02 -9.04 -12.60
C ILE A 341 10.25 -9.03 -14.14
N ARG A 342 9.19 -9.09 -14.95
CA ARG A 342 9.24 -8.84 -16.41
C ARG A 342 8.22 -7.77 -16.83
#